data_AF-A0A509EMY0-F1
#
_entry.id   AF-A0A509EMY0-F1
#
_cell.length_a   1.000
_cell.length_b   1.000
_cell.length_c   1.000
_cell.angle_alpha   90.00
_cell.angle_beta   90.00
_cell.angle_gamma   90.00
#
_symmetry.space_group_name_H-M   'P 1'
#
loop_
_entity.id
_entity.type
_entity.pdbx_description
1 polymer ?
#
loop_
_entity_poly.entity_id
_entity_poly.type
_entity_poly.pdbx_seq_one_letter_code
_entity_poly.pdbx_strand_id
1 'polypeptide(L)'
;MIGPRPLAGPGHKVPGFPAHPGVARRGSLVPVGFLATSGSLVDLAAFAAVGPFRTDYFIDGVDLEWCYRAWARGYGCWLEEATGLHHHVGSGTIRGPFGLAMARQPLFRMATYLRNAVYGLRLPHLPARWKLRQAAYLPVQIGLYWADSGFRPRVLLRLLEALRDGLAGRLGPPRDLPKTLPGTSPAPATPPSETRP
;
A
#
# COMPACT_ATOMS: atom_id res chain seq x y z
N MET A 1 -0.88 -15.01 -7.48
CA MET A 1 -1.93 -14.25 -6.75
C MET A 1 -2.93 -13.73 -7.76
N ILE A 2 -4.22 -13.84 -7.46
CA ILE A 2 -5.31 -13.36 -8.32
C ILE A 2 -6.19 -12.46 -7.47
N GLY A 3 -6.48 -11.25 -7.90
CA GLY A 3 -7.40 -10.36 -7.17
C GLY A 3 -8.42 -9.67 -8.07
N PRO A 4 -9.53 -9.21 -7.48
CA PRO A 4 -10.65 -8.65 -8.20
C PRO A 4 -10.34 -7.25 -8.73
N ARG A 5 -11.09 -6.84 -9.74
CA ARG A 5 -11.09 -5.46 -10.23
C ARG A 5 -11.58 -4.53 -9.13
N PRO A 6 -10.78 -3.53 -8.71
CA PRO A 6 -11.22 -2.60 -7.69
C PRO A 6 -12.31 -1.69 -8.27
N LEU A 7 -13.40 -1.58 -7.54
CA LEU A 7 -14.49 -0.64 -7.79
C LEU A 7 -14.38 0.48 -6.76
N ALA A 8 -14.44 1.73 -7.20
CA ALA A 8 -14.53 2.88 -6.31
C ALA A 8 -15.95 3.46 -6.36
N GLY A 9 -16.48 3.83 -5.18
CA GLY A 9 -17.72 4.61 -5.11
C GLY A 9 -17.54 6.04 -5.66
N PRO A 10 -18.64 6.80 -5.82
CA PRO A 10 -18.59 8.18 -6.31
C PRO A 10 -17.56 9.03 -5.55
N GLY A 11 -16.77 9.83 -6.27
CA GLY A 11 -15.76 10.75 -5.70
C GLY A 11 -14.45 10.12 -5.24
N HIS A 12 -14.25 8.82 -5.40
CA HIS A 12 -13.03 8.11 -4.97
C HIS A 12 -12.19 7.62 -6.15
N LYS A 13 -10.86 7.69 -6.00
CA LYS A 13 -9.92 7.22 -7.02
C LYS A 13 -9.80 5.69 -6.97
N VAL A 14 -10.06 5.03 -8.10
CA VAL A 14 -9.80 3.60 -8.26
C VAL A 14 -8.29 3.34 -8.15
N PRO A 15 -7.84 2.42 -7.27
CA PRO A 15 -6.46 1.97 -7.24
C PRO A 15 -6.02 1.45 -8.61
N GLY A 16 -4.96 2.05 -9.17
CA GLY A 16 -4.40 1.62 -10.44
C GLY A 16 -3.34 0.55 -10.23
N PHE A 17 -3.45 -0.55 -10.98
CA PHE A 17 -2.45 -1.61 -11.01
C PHE A 17 -1.72 -1.58 -12.36
N PRO A 18 -0.40 -1.31 -12.39
CA PRO A 18 0.33 -1.24 -13.64
C PRO A 18 0.41 -2.63 -14.28
N ALA A 19 0.19 -2.73 -15.59
CA ALA A 19 0.37 -3.99 -16.31
C ALA A 19 1.79 -4.53 -16.15
N HIS A 20 1.92 -5.86 -16.08
CA HIS A 20 3.22 -6.52 -16.14
C HIS A 20 3.61 -6.71 -17.61
N PRO A 21 4.77 -6.22 -18.08
CA PRO A 21 5.18 -6.35 -19.47
C PRO A 21 5.53 -7.80 -19.81
N GLY A 22 5.39 -8.15 -21.10
CA GLY A 22 5.88 -9.43 -21.63
C GLY A 22 5.06 -10.67 -21.27
N VAL A 23 3.88 -10.50 -20.66
CA VAL A 23 2.98 -11.62 -20.31
C VAL A 23 1.63 -11.39 -20.97
N ALA A 24 1.11 -12.40 -21.66
CA ALA A 24 -0.20 -12.35 -22.30
C ALA A 24 -1.34 -12.51 -21.28
N ARG A 25 -2.49 -11.91 -21.58
CA ARG A 25 -3.74 -12.11 -20.83
C ARG A 25 -4.20 -13.57 -20.92
N ARG A 26 -4.96 -14.03 -19.92
CA ARG A 26 -5.55 -15.38 -19.87
C ARG A 26 -7.05 -15.28 -19.59
N GLY A 27 -7.89 -15.31 -20.63
CA GLY A 27 -9.32 -15.03 -20.47
C GLY A 27 -9.53 -13.63 -19.86
N SER A 28 -10.24 -13.57 -18.74
CA SER A 28 -10.47 -12.35 -17.94
C SER A 28 -9.30 -11.93 -17.04
N LEU A 29 -8.23 -12.73 -16.98
CA LEU A 29 -7.06 -12.46 -16.14
C LEU A 29 -6.04 -11.59 -16.87
N VAL A 30 -5.78 -10.41 -16.31
CA VAL A 30 -4.79 -9.45 -16.81
C VAL A 30 -3.53 -9.48 -15.95
N PRO A 31 -2.33 -9.67 -16.52
CA PRO A 31 -1.10 -9.68 -15.75
C PRO A 31 -0.75 -8.27 -15.27
N VAL A 32 -0.56 -8.12 -13.96
CA VAL A 32 -0.25 -6.84 -13.30
C VAL A 32 1.01 -6.95 -12.45
N GLY A 33 1.73 -5.84 -12.30
CA GLY A 33 2.96 -5.78 -11.51
C GLY A 33 2.71 -6.03 -10.02
N PHE A 34 1.58 -5.53 -9.50
CA PHE A 34 1.11 -5.79 -8.15
C PHE A 34 -0.39 -5.56 -8.06
N LEU A 35 -1.01 -6.07 -7.00
CA LEU A 35 -2.40 -5.85 -6.66
C LEU A 35 -2.60 -5.91 -5.13
N ALA A 36 -3.69 -5.35 -4.62
CA ALA A 36 -3.95 -5.32 -3.19
C ALA A 36 -4.24 -6.72 -2.62
N THR A 37 -3.78 -7.03 -1.41
CA THR A 37 -4.09 -8.30 -0.75
C THR A 37 -5.56 -8.42 -0.33
N SER A 38 -6.23 -7.30 -0.04
CA SER A 38 -7.65 -7.25 0.26
C SER A 38 -8.50 -7.84 -0.87
N GLY A 39 -9.14 -8.97 -0.60
CA GLY A 39 -10.02 -9.68 -1.54
C GLY A 39 -9.30 -10.54 -2.58
N SER A 40 -8.00 -10.78 -2.42
CA SER A 40 -7.21 -11.56 -3.36
C SER A 40 -6.98 -13.00 -2.89
N LEU A 41 -6.91 -13.92 -3.85
CA LEU A 41 -6.55 -15.32 -3.66
C LEU A 41 -5.06 -15.52 -3.90
N VAL A 42 -4.41 -16.29 -3.03
CA VAL A 42 -3.00 -16.67 -3.15
C VAL A 42 -2.93 -18.19 -3.20
N ASP A 43 -2.26 -18.70 -4.24
CA ASP A 43 -1.94 -20.13 -4.34
C ASP A 43 -0.94 -20.51 -3.23
N LEU A 44 -1.25 -21.57 -2.47
CA LEU A 44 -0.46 -21.94 -1.29
C LEU A 44 0.93 -22.47 -1.67
N ALA A 45 1.06 -23.16 -2.81
CA ALA A 45 2.35 -23.62 -3.29
C ALA A 45 3.25 -22.44 -3.70
N ALA A 46 2.69 -21.45 -4.41
CA ALA A 46 3.35 -20.21 -4.72
C ALA A 46 3.71 -19.41 -3.46
N PHE A 47 2.84 -19.36 -2.45
CA PHE A 47 3.13 -18.71 -1.18
C PHE A 47 4.32 -19.36 -0.47
N ALA A 48 4.35 -20.69 -0.40
CA ALA A 48 5.47 -21.43 0.18
C ALA A 48 6.80 -21.19 -0.55
N ALA A 49 6.78 -21.10 -1.89
CA ALA A 49 7.98 -20.88 -2.69
C ALA A 49 8.46 -19.41 -2.71
N VAL A 50 7.53 -18.45 -2.70
CA VAL A 50 7.86 -17.01 -2.67
C VAL A 50 8.27 -16.55 -1.27
N GLY A 51 7.70 -17.19 -0.25
CA GLY A 51 7.85 -16.85 1.15
C GLY A 51 6.77 -15.85 1.64
N PRO A 52 6.72 -15.62 2.95
CA PRO A 52 5.68 -14.78 3.55
C PRO A 52 5.78 -13.32 3.13
N PHE A 53 4.68 -12.59 3.32
CA PHE A 53 4.65 -11.13 3.23
C PHE A 53 5.59 -10.50 4.26
N ARG A 54 6.14 -9.35 3.91
CA ARG A 54 7.05 -8.60 4.78
C ARG A 54 6.32 -7.94 5.95
N THR A 55 6.27 -8.63 7.08
CA THR A 55 5.66 -8.12 8.31
C THR A 55 6.42 -6.91 8.88
N ASP A 56 7.73 -6.82 8.61
CA ASP A 56 8.56 -5.68 8.98
C ASP A 56 8.15 -4.39 8.27
N TYR A 57 7.44 -4.44 7.14
CA TYR A 57 6.88 -3.22 6.53
C TYR A 57 5.75 -2.62 7.37
N PHE A 58 5.14 -3.40 8.27
CA PHE A 58 3.95 -3.07 9.05
C PHE A 58 2.72 -2.80 8.17
N ILE A 59 2.71 -1.72 7.39
CA ILE A 59 1.67 -1.34 6.42
C ILE A 59 2.30 -0.66 5.20
N ASP A 60 1.54 -0.55 4.11
CA ASP A 60 1.91 0.13 2.86
C ASP A 60 3.16 -0.44 2.15
N GLY A 61 2.98 -0.88 0.90
CA GLY A 61 4.06 -1.46 0.08
C GLY A 61 4.32 -2.95 0.31
N VAL A 62 3.63 -3.59 1.27
CA VAL A 62 3.68 -5.04 1.52
C VAL A 62 3.30 -5.82 0.26
N ASP A 63 2.14 -5.50 -0.32
CA ASP A 63 1.62 -6.18 -1.50
C ASP A 63 2.49 -5.92 -2.74
N LEU A 64 3.00 -4.69 -2.86
CA LEU A 64 3.88 -4.27 -3.95
C LEU A 64 5.19 -5.07 -3.93
N GLU A 65 5.82 -5.16 -2.76
CA GLU A 65 7.05 -5.95 -2.56
C GLU A 65 6.80 -7.41 -2.92
N TRP A 66 5.77 -8.02 -2.34
CA TRP A 66 5.52 -9.45 -2.50
C TRP A 66 5.20 -9.81 -3.95
N CYS A 67 4.37 -9.01 -4.64
CA CYS A 67 4.00 -9.27 -6.03
C CYS A 67 5.22 -9.23 -6.96
N TYR A 68 6.08 -8.23 -6.82
CA TYR A 68 7.31 -8.15 -7.62
C TYR A 68 8.33 -9.22 -7.23
N ARG A 69 8.39 -9.61 -5.95
CA ARG A 69 9.18 -10.74 -5.50
C ARG A 69 8.68 -12.07 -6.07
N ALA A 70 7.37 -12.23 -6.23
CA ALA A 70 6.75 -13.38 -6.89
C ALA A 70 7.10 -13.44 -8.38
N TRP A 71 7.01 -12.30 -9.09
CA TRP A 71 7.44 -12.19 -10.49
C TRP A 71 8.91 -12.56 -10.68
N ALA A 72 9.80 -12.08 -9.79
CA ALA A 72 11.22 -12.41 -9.83
C ALA A 72 11.53 -13.90 -9.57
N ARG A 73 10.56 -14.68 -9.04
CA ARG A 73 10.65 -16.13 -8.80
C ARG A 73 9.88 -16.96 -9.84
N GLY A 74 9.40 -16.34 -10.93
CA GLY A 74 8.67 -17.04 -11.99
C GLY A 74 7.18 -17.27 -11.71
N TYR A 75 6.63 -16.68 -10.65
CA TYR A 75 5.18 -16.66 -10.38
C TYR A 75 4.52 -15.41 -10.98
N GLY A 76 3.18 -15.36 -10.95
CA GLY A 76 2.42 -14.26 -11.54
C GLY A 76 1.37 -13.64 -10.60
N CYS A 77 1.10 -12.37 -10.85
CA CYS A 77 0.03 -11.61 -10.21
C CYS A 77 -0.98 -11.16 -11.27
N TRP A 78 -2.26 -11.46 -11.06
CA TRP A 78 -3.30 -11.33 -12.05
C TRP A 78 -4.51 -10.56 -11.51
N LEU A 79 -4.97 -9.59 -12.27
CA LEU A 79 -6.22 -8.88 -12.03
C LEU A 79 -7.35 -9.61 -12.77
N GLU A 80 -8.38 -10.02 -12.05
CA GLU A 80 -9.59 -10.62 -12.60
C GLU A 80 -10.61 -9.52 -12.94
N GLU A 81 -10.86 -9.29 -14.23
CA GLU A 81 -11.70 -8.18 -14.71
C GLU A 81 -13.21 -8.39 -14.52
N ALA A 82 -13.67 -9.65 -14.48
CA ALA A 82 -15.09 -10.00 -14.38
C ALA A 82 -15.62 -9.93 -12.93
N THR A 83 -14.75 -9.98 -11.93
CA THR A 83 -15.13 -9.89 -10.52
C THR A 83 -14.77 -8.52 -9.97
N GLY A 84 -15.77 -7.77 -9.49
CA GLY A 84 -15.58 -6.45 -8.90
C GLY A 84 -15.59 -6.48 -7.37
N LEU A 85 -14.72 -5.69 -6.73
CA LEU A 85 -14.74 -5.48 -5.28
C LEU A 85 -14.75 -4.00 -4.95
N HIS A 86 -15.76 -3.55 -4.22
CA HIS A 86 -15.81 -2.18 -3.71
C HIS A 86 -14.73 -1.96 -2.66
N HIS A 87 -13.81 -1.04 -2.92
CA HIS A 87 -12.72 -0.74 -2.02
C HIS A 87 -12.47 0.77 -1.92
N HIS A 88 -12.32 1.26 -0.70
CA HIS A 88 -12.06 2.66 -0.38
C HIS A 88 -10.64 2.80 0.15
N VAL A 89 -9.88 3.77 -0.37
CA VAL A 89 -8.52 4.05 0.09
C VAL A 89 -8.43 5.47 0.66
N GLY A 90 -8.17 5.58 1.95
CA GLY A 90 -7.99 6.85 2.66
C GLY A 90 -9.29 7.56 3.05
N SER A 91 -9.15 8.73 3.67
CA SER A 91 -10.27 9.56 4.15
C SER A 91 -10.45 10.86 3.35
N GLY A 92 -9.71 11.02 2.24
CA GLY A 92 -9.70 12.23 1.42
C GLY A 92 -8.53 12.28 0.45
N THR A 93 -8.38 13.39 -0.27
CA THR A 93 -7.33 13.60 -1.29
C THR A 93 -6.62 14.93 -1.05
N ILE A 94 -5.28 14.90 -0.99
CA ILE A 94 -4.43 16.08 -1.07
C ILE A 94 -4.23 16.40 -2.55
N ARG A 95 -4.61 17.62 -2.95
CA ARG A 95 -4.49 18.11 -4.33
C ARG A 95 -3.31 19.06 -4.44
N GLY A 96 -2.46 18.82 -5.42
CA GLY A 96 -1.32 19.65 -5.80
C GLY A 96 -1.52 20.33 -7.15
N PRO A 97 -0.54 21.13 -7.60
CA PRO A 97 -0.56 21.74 -8.92
C PRO A 97 -0.53 20.67 -10.03
N PHE A 98 -0.92 21.06 -11.24
CA PHE A 98 -0.88 20.20 -12.44
C PHE A 98 -1.67 18.88 -12.32
N GLY A 99 -2.78 18.89 -11.57
CA GLY A 99 -3.64 17.72 -11.39
C GLY A 99 -3.04 16.61 -10.52
N LEU A 100 -1.93 16.88 -9.82
CA LEU A 100 -1.35 15.94 -8.87
C LEU A 100 -2.32 15.70 -7.71
N ALA A 101 -2.55 14.44 -7.39
CA ALA A 101 -3.43 14.05 -6.30
C ALA A 101 -2.90 12.81 -5.59
N MET A 102 -2.84 12.87 -4.27
CA MET A 102 -2.50 11.73 -3.40
C MET A 102 -3.54 11.55 -2.31
N ALA A 103 -3.73 10.33 -1.84
CA ALA A 103 -4.64 10.06 -0.73
C ALA A 103 -4.13 10.74 0.54
N ARG A 104 -5.03 11.42 1.27
CA ARG A 104 -4.72 11.95 2.60
C ARG A 104 -4.62 10.79 3.58
N GLN A 105 -3.52 10.72 4.30
CA GLN A 105 -3.24 9.69 5.30
C GLN A 105 -2.78 10.36 6.61
N PRO A 106 -3.05 9.76 7.78
CA PRO A 106 -2.45 10.19 9.04
C PRO A 106 -0.91 10.20 8.96
N LEU A 107 -0.27 11.07 9.73
CA LEU A 107 1.18 11.30 9.65
C LEU A 107 2.00 10.01 9.84
N PHE A 108 1.64 9.17 10.82
CA PHE A 108 2.33 7.89 11.07
C PHE A 108 2.33 6.99 9.82
N ARG A 109 1.21 6.97 9.09
CA ARG A 109 1.02 6.14 7.90
C ARG A 109 1.77 6.73 6.70
N MET A 110 1.70 8.05 6.51
CA MET A 110 2.49 8.72 5.47
C MET A 110 4.00 8.52 5.67
N ALA A 111 4.46 8.66 6.91
CA ALA A 111 5.85 8.38 7.26
C ALA A 111 6.23 6.91 7.03
N THR A 112 5.36 5.97 7.39
CA THR A 112 5.58 4.53 7.12
C THR A 112 5.68 4.24 5.63
N TYR A 113 4.78 4.82 4.82
CA TYR A 113 4.82 4.72 3.37
C TYR A 113 6.13 5.25 2.79
N LEU A 114 6.58 6.46 3.19
CA LEU A 114 7.84 7.04 2.71
C LEU A 114 9.04 6.14 3.07
N ARG A 115 9.11 5.67 4.31
CA ARG A 115 10.14 4.75 4.78
C ARG A 115 10.20 3.49 3.92
N ASN A 116 9.06 2.84 3.70
CA ASN A 116 8.98 1.59 2.94
C ASN A 116 9.28 1.81 1.45
N ALA A 117 8.84 2.93 0.88
CA ALA A 117 9.15 3.29 -0.50
C ALA A 117 10.65 3.53 -0.71
N VAL A 118 11.30 4.27 0.19
CA VAL A 118 12.75 4.49 0.16
C VAL A 118 13.51 3.18 0.32
N TYR A 119 13.11 2.34 1.27
CA TYR A 119 13.72 1.04 1.45
C TYR A 119 13.57 0.17 0.18
N GLY A 120 12.39 0.20 -0.47
CA GLY A 120 12.14 -0.48 -1.73
C GLY A 120 13.10 -0.11 -2.86
N LEU A 121 13.67 1.10 -2.88
CA LEU A 121 14.64 1.49 -3.91
C LEU A 121 15.87 0.55 -3.97
N ARG A 122 16.23 -0.09 -2.84
CA ARG A 122 17.35 -1.03 -2.77
C ARG A 122 17.00 -2.48 -3.17
N LEU A 123 15.71 -2.82 -3.27
CA LEU A 123 15.30 -4.20 -3.47
C LEU A 123 15.53 -4.65 -4.93
N PRO A 124 16.23 -5.77 -5.16
CA PRO A 124 16.62 -6.18 -6.52
C PRO A 124 15.43 -6.59 -7.39
N HIS A 125 14.39 -7.16 -6.81
CA HIS A 125 13.19 -7.62 -7.53
C HIS A 125 12.24 -6.49 -7.93
N LEU A 126 12.44 -5.25 -7.44
CA LEU A 126 11.60 -4.11 -7.83
C LEU A 126 12.06 -3.52 -9.17
N PRO A 127 11.14 -3.25 -10.13
CA PRO A 127 11.53 -2.75 -11.45
C PRO A 127 12.23 -1.39 -11.41
N ALA A 128 13.26 -1.20 -12.23
CA ALA A 128 13.97 0.07 -12.35
C ALA A 128 13.03 1.24 -12.69
N ARG A 129 12.04 1.02 -13.57
CA ARG A 129 11.00 2.03 -13.89
C ARG A 129 10.20 2.48 -12.67
N TRP A 130 9.90 1.56 -11.76
CA TRP A 130 9.18 1.86 -10.53
C TRP A 130 10.08 2.66 -9.59
N LYS A 131 11.35 2.25 -9.45
CA LYS A 131 12.35 2.95 -8.62
C LYS A 131 12.56 4.39 -9.07
N LEU A 132 12.75 4.61 -10.37
CA LEU A 132 12.93 5.95 -10.94
C LEU A 132 11.70 6.83 -10.71
N ARG A 133 10.50 6.30 -10.99
CA ARG A 133 9.24 7.02 -10.76
C ARG A 133 9.06 7.36 -9.28
N GLN A 134 9.38 6.43 -8.37
CA GLN A 134 9.28 6.72 -6.94
C GLN A 134 10.32 7.72 -6.46
N ALA A 135 11.56 7.61 -6.90
CA ALA A 135 12.60 8.56 -6.54
C ALA A 135 12.22 10.00 -6.94
N ALA A 136 11.60 10.18 -8.11
CA ALA A 136 11.09 11.47 -8.56
C ALA A 136 9.83 11.93 -7.79
N TYR A 137 8.95 11.01 -7.40
CA TYR A 137 7.67 11.36 -6.77
C TYR A 137 7.76 11.60 -5.26
N LEU A 138 8.71 10.98 -4.56
CA LEU A 138 8.89 11.15 -3.11
C LEU A 138 9.05 12.61 -2.66
N PRO A 139 9.92 13.44 -3.29
CA PRO A 139 10.03 14.87 -2.93
C PRO A 139 8.71 15.62 -3.13
N VAL A 140 7.97 15.31 -4.20
CA VAL A 140 6.67 15.90 -4.48
C VAL A 140 5.66 15.52 -3.40
N GLN A 141 5.61 14.25 -3.00
CA GLN A 141 4.72 13.78 -1.94
C GLN A 141 5.03 14.45 -0.59
N ILE A 142 6.32 14.62 -0.26
CA ILE A 142 6.75 15.33 0.95
C ILE A 142 6.31 16.79 0.91
N GLY A 143 6.55 17.48 -0.21
CA GLY A 143 6.18 18.89 -0.37
C GLY A 143 4.66 19.09 -0.27
N LEU A 144 3.88 18.27 -0.95
CA LEU A 144 2.41 18.33 -0.90
C LEU A 144 1.87 18.05 0.50
N TYR A 145 2.39 17.04 1.19
CA TYR A 145 1.95 16.71 2.55
C TYR A 145 2.33 17.81 3.55
N TRP A 146 3.53 18.38 3.42
CA TRP A 146 3.99 19.46 4.29
C TRP A 146 3.16 20.73 4.10
N ALA A 147 2.83 21.08 2.84
CA ALA A 147 1.94 22.19 2.53
C ALA A 147 0.51 21.96 3.08
N ASP A 148 -0.07 20.77 2.87
CA ASP A 148 -1.40 20.39 3.42
C ASP A 148 -1.44 20.48 4.95
N SER A 149 -0.29 20.25 5.60
CA SER A 149 -0.13 20.33 7.05
C SER A 149 0.10 21.75 7.58
N GLY A 150 0.05 22.79 6.72
CA GLY A 150 0.30 24.18 7.09
C GLY A 150 1.77 24.47 7.39
N PHE A 151 2.68 23.83 6.64
CA PHE A 151 4.14 24.01 6.74
C PHE A 151 4.74 23.80 8.14
N ARG A 152 4.10 22.98 8.99
CA ARG A 152 4.57 22.69 10.35
C ARG A 152 5.95 22.01 10.34
N PRO A 153 6.99 22.58 10.99
CA PRO A 153 8.34 22.00 10.97
C PRO A 153 8.40 20.57 11.53
N ARG A 154 7.61 20.27 12.57
CA ARG A 154 7.52 18.92 13.17
C ARG A 154 7.08 17.85 12.16
N VAL A 155 6.21 18.21 11.21
CA VAL A 155 5.77 17.30 10.16
C VAL A 155 6.91 17.02 9.21
N LEU A 156 7.60 18.06 8.72
CA LEU A 156 8.74 17.90 7.83
C LEU A 156 9.85 17.04 8.46
N LEU A 157 10.22 17.32 9.71
CA LEU A 157 11.21 16.54 10.45
C LEU A 157 10.82 15.05 10.51
N ARG A 158 9.55 14.75 10.81
CA ARG A 158 9.05 13.37 10.86
C ARG A 158 9.12 12.66 9.51
N LEU A 159 8.85 13.37 8.40
CA LEU A 159 8.97 12.82 7.05
C LEU A 159 10.44 12.57 6.67
N LEU A 160 11.36 13.47 7.03
CA LEU A 160 12.80 13.31 6.80
C LEU A 160 13.38 12.14 7.64
N GLU A 161 12.93 11.99 8.88
CA GLU A 161 13.27 10.82 9.71
C GLU A 161 12.84 9.52 9.05
N ALA A 162 11.65 9.49 8.43
CA ALA A 162 11.18 8.32 7.69
C ALA A 162 12.07 7.99 6.48
N LEU A 163 12.57 8.99 5.75
CA LEU A 163 13.55 8.77 4.67
C LEU A 163 14.82 8.15 5.24
N ARG A 164 15.36 8.71 6.33
CA ARG A 164 16.56 8.21 7.01
C ARG A 164 16.37 6.77 7.50
N ASP A 165 15.22 6.45 8.09
CA ASP A 165 14.88 5.10 8.52
C ASP A 165 14.80 4.13 7.33
N GLY A 166 14.20 4.60 6.23
CA GLY A 166 14.11 3.87 4.97
C GLY A 166 15.48 3.57 4.38
N LEU A 167 16.42 4.54 4.42
CA LEU A 167 17.83 4.39 3.99
C LEU A 167 18.64 3.50 4.93
N ALA A 168 18.38 3.56 6.24
CA ALA A 168 19.06 2.71 7.23
C ALA A 168 18.48 1.29 7.33
N GLY A 169 17.36 1.00 6.68
CA GLY A 169 16.67 -0.29 6.82
C GLY A 169 15.99 -0.49 8.17
N ARG A 170 15.70 0.59 8.90
CA ARG A 170 14.97 0.55 10.18
C ARG A 170 13.48 0.45 9.94
N LEU A 171 13.00 -0.77 9.71
CA LEU A 171 11.60 -1.08 9.46
C LEU A 171 10.87 -1.45 10.78
N GLY A 172 9.61 -1.82 10.69
CA GLY A 172 8.74 -2.25 11.81
C GLY A 172 7.54 -1.33 12.05
N PRO A 173 6.78 -1.53 13.14
CA PRO A 173 5.73 -0.60 13.54
C PRO A 173 6.29 0.81 13.80
N PRO A 174 5.62 1.88 13.33
CA PRO A 174 6.07 3.25 13.56
C PRO A 174 5.93 3.61 15.04
N ARG A 175 6.88 4.40 15.57
CA ARG A 175 6.90 4.84 16.98
C ARG A 175 5.69 5.69 17.37
N ASP A 176 5.13 6.39 16.39
CA ASP A 176 3.98 7.27 16.48
C ASP A 176 2.66 6.57 16.09
N LEU A 177 2.62 5.23 16.16
CA LEU A 177 1.39 4.47 15.99
C LEU A 177 0.37 4.88 17.06
N PRO A 178 -0.85 5.32 16.69
CA PRO A 178 -1.90 5.64 17.65
C PRO A 178 -2.27 4.40 18.47
N LYS A 179 -2.48 4.56 19.79
CA LYS A 179 -3.01 3.48 20.66
C LYS A 179 -4.44 3.06 20.28
N THR A 180 -5.17 3.96 19.63
CA THR A 180 -6.52 3.74 19.10
C THR A 180 -6.55 4.26 17.66
N LEU A 181 -6.91 3.40 16.71
CA LEU A 181 -7.08 3.82 15.33
C LEU A 181 -8.35 4.69 15.23
N PRO A 182 -8.31 5.86 14.56
CA PRO A 182 -9.53 6.62 14.28
C PRO A 182 -10.48 5.75 13.45
N GLY A 183 -11.65 5.42 13.99
CA GLY A 183 -12.70 4.66 13.29
C GLY A 183 -13.00 3.24 13.79
N THR A 184 -12.23 2.70 14.73
CA THR A 184 -12.68 1.52 15.51
C THR A 184 -13.56 2.02 16.65
N SER A 185 -14.88 1.97 16.47
CA SER A 185 -15.77 1.88 17.64
C SER A 185 -15.33 0.66 18.46
N PRO A 186 -15.29 0.74 19.80
CA PRO A 186 -15.15 -0.47 20.62
C PRO A 186 -16.26 -1.44 20.19
N ALA A 187 -15.91 -2.72 20.02
CA ALA A 187 -16.90 -3.75 19.75
C ALA A 187 -18.02 -3.65 20.80
N PRO A 188 -19.30 -3.72 20.42
CA PRO A 188 -20.38 -3.71 21.40
C PRO A 188 -20.12 -4.84 22.40
N ALA A 189 -20.14 -4.50 23.69
CA ALA A 189 -19.98 -5.47 24.76
C ALA A 189 -20.95 -6.62 24.52
N THR A 190 -20.44 -7.85 24.53
CA THR A 190 -21.26 -9.06 24.42
C THR A 190 -22.32 -9.02 25.53
N PRO A 191 -23.62 -9.07 25.22
CA PRO A 191 -24.63 -9.10 26.27
C PRO A 191 -24.44 -10.37 27.09
N PRO A 192 -24.67 -10.33 28.42
CA PRO A 192 -24.55 -11.51 29.26
C PRO A 192 -25.49 -12.60 28.75
N SER A 193 -24.99 -13.82 28.71
CA SER A 193 -25.77 -15.01 28.33
C SER A 193 -26.97 -15.13 29.25
N GLU A 194 -28.18 -14.89 28.72
CA GLU A 194 -29.41 -15.34 29.37
C GLU A 194 -29.38 -16.88 29.39
N THR A 195 -29.04 -17.44 30.54
CA THR A 195 -29.43 -18.80 30.92
C THR A 195 -30.95 -18.85 30.92
N ARG A 196 -31.53 -19.46 29.90
CA ARG A 196 -32.95 -19.84 29.93
C ARG A 196 -33.14 -21.06 30.83
N PRO A 197 -34.23 -21.10 31.63
CA PRO A 197 -34.59 -22.22 32.48
C PRO A 197 -35.07 -23.44 31.68
#